data_AF-A0A7C1YU98-F1
#
_entry.id   AF-A0A7C1YU98-F1
#
_cell.length_a   1.000
_cell.length_b   1.000
_cell.length_c   1.000
_cell.angle_alpha   90.00
_cell.angle_beta   90.00
_cell.angle_gamma   90.00
#
_symmetry.space_group_name_H-M   'P 1'
#
loop_
_entity.id
_entity.type
_entity.pdbx_description
1 polymer ?
#
loop_
_entity_poly.entity_id
_entity_poly.type
_entity_poly.pdbx_seq_one_letter_code
_entity_poly.pdbx_strand_id
1 'polypeptide(L)'
;MKAEEYINLGYQRLTTFEVDGGGFSLFGDAPADRMLTAYGLQEFSDMARVHAVDEAIIERAAQWLLAQQSANGSWEPDQGLVHEDIWVGLDRLPVTAYVVWSLVDAGYGDDPRVEQGLSYVREFRSQGGDAYVLALVANALVAGTPDEGTTQQALDALAEAAVRNGNVVYWPSGVATMMGSRGETGSIETTALAAYALIRAGAYPDLANGALTYLMQHKDSHGTWYSTQATILSLKALLLSVHNAAERVDATVRVSFNGRSADPIRVTTENYDVVQVVSFDDISADTANSVHIRVEGEGNLMYQVAGSYYLPWADVPPTPAEQELITIDVDYDRRELTVNDTVEVGVTVALNQPGGVAEWVLVDLGVPPGFQVLAEDLNALVARDTDRPADYEGPRIKRYELTGRQVLVYVEGLSEGLPLTFRYRLRARYPIVAQTPASRVYDYYNPDVADTRAPQTLTVLPTQPAFGDEKGE
;
A
#
# COMPACT_ATOMS: atom_id res chain seq x y z
N MET A 1 -8.47 19.87 -11.85
CA MET A 1 -9.75 19.78 -11.12
C MET A 1 -9.89 18.51 -10.28
N LYS A 2 -10.01 17.28 -10.83
CA LYS A 2 -10.15 16.08 -9.98
C LYS A 2 -8.92 15.77 -9.10
N ALA A 3 -7.71 15.83 -9.67
CA ALA A 3 -6.49 15.61 -8.89
C ALA A 3 -6.28 16.69 -7.81
N GLU A 4 -6.61 17.95 -8.12
CA GLU A 4 -6.58 19.07 -7.15
C GLU A 4 -7.60 18.89 -6.01
N GLU A 5 -8.78 18.33 -6.31
CA GLU A 5 -9.76 17.99 -5.29
C GLU A 5 -9.25 16.86 -4.39
N TYR A 6 -8.70 15.79 -4.97
CA TYR A 6 -8.16 14.66 -4.23
C TYR A 6 -6.96 15.04 -3.35
N ILE A 7 -6.02 15.85 -3.85
CA ILE A 7 -4.88 16.29 -3.03
C ILE A 7 -5.33 17.19 -1.88
N ASN A 8 -6.34 18.05 -2.09
CA ASN A 8 -6.90 18.88 -1.02
C ASN A 8 -7.63 18.04 0.04
N LEU A 9 -8.45 17.08 -0.37
CA LEU A 9 -9.12 16.16 0.57
C LEU A 9 -8.11 15.28 1.32
N GLY A 10 -7.09 14.79 0.61
CA GLY A 10 -5.97 14.03 1.18
C GLY A 10 -5.23 14.85 2.24
N TYR A 11 -4.83 16.09 1.91
CA TYR A 11 -4.19 17.01 2.83
C TYR A 11 -5.00 17.20 4.12
N GLN A 12 -6.28 17.55 4.00
CA GLN A 12 -7.15 17.75 5.17
C GLN A 12 -7.28 16.48 6.02
N ARG A 13 -7.33 15.30 5.40
CA ARG A 13 -7.36 14.03 6.14
C ARG A 13 -6.02 13.76 6.84
N LEU A 14 -4.90 13.98 6.17
CA LEU A 14 -3.56 13.73 6.71
C LEU A 14 -3.27 14.57 7.95
N THR A 15 -3.74 15.81 7.99
CA THR A 15 -3.59 16.67 9.19
C THR A 15 -4.26 16.13 10.45
N THR A 16 -5.23 15.20 10.32
CA THR A 16 -5.90 14.59 11.48
C THR A 16 -5.08 13.50 12.17
N PHE A 17 -3.95 13.10 11.56
CA PHE A 17 -3.03 12.10 12.13
C PHE A 17 -1.83 12.73 12.85
N GLU A 18 -1.74 14.05 12.88
CA GLU A 18 -0.75 14.77 13.68
C GLU A 18 -1.10 14.63 15.17
N VAL A 19 -0.13 14.18 15.96
CA VAL A 19 -0.19 14.06 17.40
C VAL A 19 0.33 15.35 18.04
N ASP A 20 -0.22 15.72 19.20
CA ASP A 20 0.27 16.84 20.01
C ASP A 20 1.80 16.83 20.15
N GLY A 21 2.45 17.87 19.65
CA GLY A 21 3.91 18.01 19.61
C GLY A 21 4.53 17.94 18.21
N GLY A 22 3.77 17.54 17.18
CA GLY A 22 4.16 17.66 15.76
C GLY A 22 4.56 16.35 15.07
N GLY A 23 4.62 15.24 15.82
CA GLY A 23 4.83 13.91 15.23
C GLY A 23 3.52 13.34 14.68
N PHE A 24 3.61 12.24 13.91
CA PHE A 24 2.47 11.55 13.31
C PHE A 24 2.36 10.12 13.82
N SER A 25 1.14 9.59 13.87
CA SER A 25 0.87 8.16 14.15
C SER A 25 -0.15 7.61 13.16
N LEU A 26 -0.27 6.28 13.06
CA LEU A 26 -1.12 5.66 12.03
C LEU A 26 -2.62 6.03 12.16
N PHE A 27 -3.08 6.30 13.38
CA PHE A 27 -4.48 6.63 13.66
C PHE A 27 -4.69 8.03 14.28
N GLY A 28 -3.61 8.79 14.50
CA GLY A 28 -3.66 10.13 15.11
C GLY A 28 -3.64 10.13 16.64
N ASP A 29 -3.58 8.96 17.26
CA ASP A 29 -3.43 8.81 18.72
C ASP A 29 -1.96 8.83 19.14
N ALA A 30 -1.67 9.34 20.32
CA ALA A 30 -0.32 9.28 20.91
C ALA A 30 0.07 7.84 21.32
N PRO A 31 1.37 7.48 21.28
CA PRO A 31 2.50 8.32 20.90
C PRO A 31 2.71 8.41 19.38
N ALA A 32 3.38 9.49 18.95
CA ALA A 32 3.85 9.62 17.58
C ALA A 32 5.02 8.68 17.28
N ASP A 33 5.17 8.36 16.00
CA ASP A 33 6.17 7.43 15.47
C ASP A 33 7.22 8.15 14.63
N ARG A 34 8.51 7.82 14.80
CA ARG A 34 9.60 8.48 14.06
C ARG A 34 9.58 8.15 12.58
N MET A 35 9.32 6.90 12.21
CA MET A 35 9.33 6.49 10.80
C MET A 35 8.12 7.03 10.06
N LEU A 36 6.92 7.02 10.67
CA LEU A 36 5.73 7.66 10.09
C LEU A 36 5.83 9.17 10.08
N THR A 37 6.46 9.80 11.09
CA THR A 37 6.72 11.25 11.05
C THR A 37 7.69 11.60 9.94
N ALA A 38 8.74 10.81 9.72
CA ALA A 38 9.67 11.00 8.60
C ALA A 38 8.99 10.78 7.25
N TYR A 39 8.16 9.75 7.13
CA TYR A 39 7.33 9.49 5.96
C TYR A 39 6.37 10.66 5.67
N GLY A 40 5.65 11.13 6.68
CA GLY A 40 4.78 12.30 6.58
C GLY A 40 5.55 13.56 6.20
N LEU A 41 6.74 13.77 6.76
CA LEU A 41 7.60 14.90 6.40
C LEU A 41 7.97 14.88 4.91
N GLN A 42 8.33 13.72 4.34
CA GLN A 42 8.55 13.60 2.90
C GLN A 42 7.26 13.89 2.12
N GLU A 43 6.13 13.32 2.54
CA GLU A 43 4.84 13.48 1.87
C GLU A 43 4.38 14.95 1.82
N PHE A 44 4.38 15.66 2.95
CA PHE A 44 3.99 17.07 3.00
C PHE A 44 4.96 17.96 2.22
N SER A 45 6.26 17.65 2.25
CA SER A 45 7.28 18.39 1.48
C SER A 45 7.10 18.21 -0.03
N ASP A 46 6.85 16.98 -0.49
CA ASP A 46 6.55 16.70 -1.90
C ASP A 46 5.20 17.34 -2.31
N MET A 47 4.19 17.26 -1.46
CA MET A 47 2.87 17.86 -1.68
C MET A 47 2.94 19.39 -1.82
N ALA A 48 3.75 20.06 -1.01
CA ALA A 48 3.94 21.52 -1.03
C ALA A 48 4.44 22.06 -2.38
N ARG A 49 5.03 21.20 -3.22
CA ARG A 49 5.49 21.56 -4.58
C ARG A 49 4.34 21.73 -5.58
N VAL A 50 3.17 21.16 -5.30
CA VAL A 50 2.02 21.10 -6.23
C VAL A 50 0.69 21.51 -5.60
N HIS A 51 0.64 21.66 -4.28
CA HIS A 51 -0.54 22.08 -3.52
C HIS A 51 -0.14 22.98 -2.34
N ALA A 52 -1.05 23.84 -1.89
CA ALA A 52 -0.81 24.72 -0.77
C ALA A 52 -0.88 23.94 0.56
N VAL A 53 0.29 23.70 1.16
CA VAL A 53 0.46 23.07 2.48
C VAL A 53 0.84 24.15 3.49
N ASP A 54 0.34 24.07 4.72
CA ASP A 54 0.78 24.94 5.81
C ASP A 54 2.22 24.61 6.19
N GLU A 55 3.17 25.50 5.88
CA GLU A 55 4.60 25.31 6.18
C GLU A 55 4.85 24.96 7.66
N ALA A 56 3.98 25.41 8.58
CA ALA A 56 4.12 25.11 10.00
C ALA A 56 3.98 23.61 10.32
N ILE A 57 3.26 22.82 9.52
CA ILE A 57 3.15 21.36 9.75
C ILE A 57 4.46 20.65 9.42
N ILE A 58 5.13 21.07 8.35
CA ILE A 58 6.44 20.59 7.93
C ILE A 58 7.48 20.97 9.00
N GLU A 59 7.44 22.22 9.47
CA GLU A 59 8.35 22.70 10.51
C GLU A 59 8.18 21.93 11.83
N ARG A 60 6.94 21.70 12.28
CA ARG A 60 6.68 20.93 13.51
C ARG A 60 7.16 19.49 13.39
N ALA A 61 6.88 18.81 12.28
CA ALA A 61 7.34 17.44 12.05
C ALA A 61 8.87 17.35 12.04
N ALA A 62 9.55 18.27 11.34
CA ALA A 62 11.01 18.33 11.32
C ALA A 62 11.61 18.61 12.70
N GLN A 63 11.10 19.60 13.44
CA GLN A 63 11.58 19.91 14.79
C GLN A 63 11.32 18.77 15.77
N TRP A 64 10.18 18.09 15.65
CA TRP A 64 9.88 16.91 16.47
C TRP A 64 10.91 15.80 16.22
N LEU A 65 11.19 15.46 14.96
CA LEU A 65 12.21 14.46 14.61
C LEU A 65 13.59 14.85 15.14
N LEU A 66 14.01 16.10 14.95
CA LEU A 66 15.30 16.59 15.42
C LEU A 66 15.42 16.57 16.95
N ALA A 67 14.32 16.70 17.68
CA ALA A 67 14.28 16.57 19.13
C ALA A 67 14.34 15.09 19.61
N GLN A 68 14.05 14.13 18.74
CA GLN A 68 14.14 12.69 19.04
C GLN A 68 15.54 12.09 18.85
N GLN A 69 16.52 12.87 18.40
CA GLN A 69 17.87 12.37 18.11
C GLN A 69 18.63 11.97 19.38
N SER A 70 19.32 10.84 19.32
CA SER A 70 20.24 10.40 20.38
C SER A 70 21.55 11.18 20.35
N ALA A 71 22.28 11.20 21.47
CA ALA A 71 23.54 11.95 21.60
C ALA A 71 24.66 11.51 20.62
N ASN A 72 24.57 10.31 20.05
CA ASN A 72 25.48 9.79 19.04
C ASN A 72 25.06 10.11 17.60
N GLY A 73 24.01 10.90 17.40
CA GLY A 73 23.49 11.28 16.09
C GLY A 73 22.42 10.34 15.50
N SER A 74 22.17 9.19 16.12
CA SER A 74 21.20 8.21 15.61
C SER A 74 19.76 8.45 16.09
N TRP A 75 18.81 7.84 15.39
CA TRP A 75 17.43 7.65 15.84
C TRP A 75 17.21 6.18 16.20
N GLU A 76 16.50 5.96 17.30
CA GLU A 76 16.13 4.62 17.74
C GLU A 76 14.89 4.15 16.95
N PRO A 77 14.77 2.84 16.65
CA PRO A 77 13.50 2.29 16.22
C PRO A 77 12.44 2.49 17.31
N ASP A 78 11.22 2.81 16.90
CA ASP A 78 10.11 2.94 17.82
C ASP A 78 9.72 1.59 18.44
N GLN A 79 9.29 1.62 19.70
CA GLN A 79 8.82 0.48 20.49
C GLN A 79 7.40 0.74 20.97
N GLY A 80 6.61 -0.31 21.16
CA GLY A 80 5.20 -0.26 21.53
C GLY A 80 4.25 0.27 20.45
N LEU A 81 4.68 0.29 19.19
CA LEU A 81 3.97 0.94 18.09
C LEU A 81 3.61 -0.01 16.95
N VAL A 82 2.85 0.53 16.01
CA VAL A 82 2.06 -0.18 15.02
C VAL A 82 2.87 -1.08 14.06
N HIS A 83 4.17 -0.81 13.91
CA HIS A 83 5.16 -1.62 13.17
C HIS A 83 6.35 -2.03 14.04
N GLU A 84 6.15 -2.11 15.36
CA GLU A 84 7.22 -2.41 16.30
C GLU A 84 7.98 -3.69 15.95
N ASP A 85 7.30 -4.78 15.60
CA ASP A 85 7.98 -6.06 15.33
C ASP A 85 8.92 -5.96 14.11
N ILE A 86 8.54 -5.13 13.13
CA ILE A 86 9.39 -4.78 12.00
C ILE A 86 10.53 -3.86 12.43
N TRP A 87 10.21 -2.75 13.11
CA TRP A 87 11.18 -1.69 13.41
C TRP A 87 12.18 -2.07 14.49
N VAL A 88 11.78 -2.82 15.51
CA VAL A 88 12.70 -3.40 16.50
C VAL A 88 13.60 -4.46 15.84
N GLY A 89 13.12 -5.13 14.80
CA GLY A 89 13.94 -5.99 13.95
C GLY A 89 14.96 -5.23 13.09
N LEU A 90 14.78 -3.91 12.90
CA LEU A 90 15.73 -3.03 12.24
C LEU A 90 16.70 -2.43 13.27
N ASP A 91 17.99 -2.43 12.94
CA ASP A 91 18.98 -1.70 13.75
C ASP A 91 18.80 -0.18 13.59
N ARG A 92 19.51 0.62 14.38
CA ARG A 92 19.46 2.09 14.34
C ARG A 92 19.84 2.68 12.99
N LEU A 93 20.65 1.96 12.20
CA LEU A 93 21.15 2.42 10.90
C LEU A 93 20.05 2.71 9.88
N PRO A 94 19.17 1.75 9.48
CA PRO A 94 18.09 2.01 8.53
C PRO A 94 17.11 3.11 8.99
N VAL A 95 16.79 3.15 10.29
CA VAL A 95 15.93 4.20 10.88
C VAL A 95 16.61 5.57 10.74
N THR A 96 17.87 5.68 11.16
CA THR A 96 18.65 6.91 11.06
C THR A 96 18.81 7.36 9.61
N ALA A 97 19.11 6.45 8.69
CA ALA A 97 19.24 6.75 7.27
C ALA A 97 17.93 7.31 6.69
N TYR A 98 16.79 6.69 7.01
CA TYR A 98 15.50 7.17 6.52
C TYR A 98 15.10 8.54 7.10
N VAL A 99 15.31 8.77 8.40
CA VAL A 99 15.03 10.06 9.05
C VAL A 99 15.91 11.17 8.48
N VAL A 100 17.22 10.91 8.35
CA VAL A 100 18.18 11.87 7.77
C VAL A 100 17.81 12.20 6.33
N TRP A 101 17.53 11.18 5.49
CA TRP A 101 17.09 11.40 4.12
C TRP A 101 15.84 12.29 4.07
N SER A 102 14.85 12.02 4.92
CA SER A 102 13.61 12.79 4.99
C SER A 102 13.83 14.25 5.41
N LEU A 103 14.69 14.49 6.40
CA LEU A 103 15.05 15.84 6.85
C LEU A 103 15.79 16.62 5.77
N VAL A 104 16.73 15.99 5.07
CA VAL A 104 17.49 16.62 3.97
C VAL A 104 16.55 17.00 2.82
N ASP A 105 15.69 16.07 2.37
CA ASP A 105 14.77 16.33 1.26
C ASP A 105 13.69 17.37 1.62
N ALA A 106 13.35 17.52 2.90
CA ALA A 106 12.47 18.58 3.41
C ALA A 106 13.17 19.94 3.58
N GLY A 107 14.47 20.06 3.25
CA GLY A 107 15.22 21.31 3.29
C GLY A 107 15.94 21.61 4.61
N TYR A 108 16.08 20.64 5.52
CA TYR A 108 16.75 20.79 6.81
C TYR A 108 18.21 20.29 6.81
N GLY A 109 18.80 20.08 5.64
CA GLY A 109 20.17 19.54 5.49
C GLY A 109 21.26 20.36 6.19
N ASP A 110 21.07 21.67 6.34
CA ASP A 110 22.04 22.57 6.99
C ASP A 110 21.98 22.55 8.54
N ASP A 111 21.01 21.83 9.15
CA ASP A 111 20.93 21.72 10.61
C ASP A 111 22.09 20.84 11.14
N PRO A 112 22.88 21.30 12.13
CA PRO A 112 24.00 20.51 12.67
C PRO A 112 23.62 19.13 13.20
N ARG A 113 22.37 18.94 13.63
CA ARG A 113 21.83 17.63 14.05
C ARG A 113 21.70 16.67 12.86
N VAL A 114 21.33 17.17 11.68
CA VAL A 114 21.29 16.36 10.46
C VAL A 114 22.69 15.91 10.05
N GLU A 115 23.69 16.78 10.16
CA GLU A 115 25.10 16.40 9.91
C GLU A 115 25.62 15.34 10.91
N GLN A 116 25.18 15.39 12.16
CA GLN A 116 25.48 14.32 13.13
C GLN A 116 24.85 12.99 12.71
N GLY A 117 23.61 13.03 12.19
CA GLY A 117 22.95 11.88 11.61
C GLY A 117 23.68 11.31 10.38
N LEU A 118 24.07 12.18 9.44
CA LEU A 118 24.88 11.80 8.27
C LEU A 118 26.22 11.19 8.70
N SER A 119 26.86 11.75 9.73
CA SER A 119 28.09 11.20 10.30
C SER A 119 27.89 9.79 10.86
N TYR A 120 26.79 9.56 11.58
CA TYR A 120 26.41 8.22 12.03
C TYR A 120 26.19 7.27 10.85
N VAL A 121 25.42 7.66 9.83
CA VAL A 121 25.20 6.84 8.63
C VAL A 121 26.54 6.49 7.95
N ARG A 122 27.44 7.46 7.79
CA ARG A 122 28.78 7.23 7.21
C ARG A 122 29.60 6.25 8.05
N GLU A 123 29.64 6.40 9.36
CA GLU A 123 30.41 5.51 10.25
C GLU A 123 29.89 4.07 10.19
N PHE A 124 28.57 3.88 10.21
CA PHE A 124 27.91 2.59 10.34
C PHE A 124 27.50 1.95 9.01
N ARG A 125 27.71 2.60 7.85
CA ARG A 125 27.27 2.17 6.50
C ARG A 125 27.55 0.71 6.14
N SER A 126 28.61 0.11 6.69
CA SER A 126 29.02 -1.27 6.39
C SER A 126 28.38 -2.34 7.29
N GLN A 127 27.55 -1.95 8.26
CA GLN A 127 26.95 -2.86 9.24
C GLN A 127 25.65 -3.53 8.78
N GLY A 128 25.06 -3.07 7.66
CA GLY A 128 23.89 -3.67 7.03
C GLY A 128 24.25 -4.34 5.70
N GLY A 129 24.36 -5.67 5.68
CA GLY A 129 24.61 -6.44 4.45
C GLY A 129 23.37 -6.67 3.59
N ASP A 130 22.19 -6.25 4.06
CA ASP A 130 20.92 -6.41 3.35
C ASP A 130 20.71 -5.28 2.34
N ALA A 131 20.20 -5.61 1.16
CA ALA A 131 20.01 -4.65 0.08
C ALA A 131 19.02 -3.52 0.42
N TYR A 132 18.01 -3.76 1.25
CA TYR A 132 17.08 -2.73 1.71
C TYR A 132 17.80 -1.67 2.54
N VAL A 133 18.64 -2.12 3.48
CA VAL A 133 19.43 -1.22 4.34
C VAL A 133 20.45 -0.45 3.51
N LEU A 134 21.14 -1.12 2.57
CA LEU A 134 22.08 -0.46 1.65
C LEU A 134 21.38 0.62 0.81
N ALA A 135 20.17 0.35 0.32
CA ALA A 135 19.41 1.30 -0.48
C ALA A 135 18.99 2.54 0.35
N LEU A 136 18.58 2.36 1.62
CA LEU A 136 18.29 3.48 2.52
C LEU A 136 19.53 4.33 2.82
N VAL A 137 20.66 3.68 3.12
CA VAL A 137 21.94 4.35 3.35
C VAL A 137 22.38 5.14 2.12
N ALA A 138 22.30 4.53 0.92
CA ALA A 138 22.64 5.20 -0.32
C ALA A 138 21.77 6.44 -0.56
N ASN A 139 20.45 6.35 -0.35
CA ASN A 139 19.55 7.49 -0.50
C ASN A 139 19.89 8.64 0.47
N ALA A 140 20.15 8.33 1.75
CA ALA A 140 20.55 9.34 2.73
C ALA A 140 21.85 10.07 2.35
N LEU A 141 22.87 9.32 1.91
CA LEU A 141 24.17 9.88 1.54
C LEU A 141 24.13 10.63 0.19
N VAL A 142 23.36 10.15 -0.78
CA VAL A 142 23.13 10.86 -2.06
C VAL A 142 22.38 12.16 -1.81
N ALA A 143 21.44 12.19 -0.86
CA ALA A 143 20.72 13.40 -0.52
C ALA A 143 21.61 14.43 0.21
N GLY A 144 22.34 14.00 1.25
CA GLY A 144 23.05 14.91 2.14
C GLY A 144 24.50 15.22 1.77
N THR A 145 25.22 14.27 1.16
CA THR A 145 26.66 14.36 0.90
C THR A 145 27.04 13.82 -0.49
N PRO A 146 26.41 14.26 -1.59
CA PRO A 146 26.55 13.63 -2.91
C PRO A 146 28.00 13.55 -3.44
N ASP A 147 28.84 14.53 -3.10
CA ASP A 147 30.21 14.65 -3.62
C ASP A 147 31.26 13.91 -2.76
N GLU A 148 30.86 13.25 -1.67
CA GLU A 148 31.79 12.54 -0.80
C GLU A 148 32.12 11.12 -1.32
N GLY A 149 33.37 10.69 -1.12
CA GLY A 149 33.79 9.33 -1.47
C GLY A 149 33.08 8.22 -0.67
N THR A 150 32.52 8.55 0.49
CA THR A 150 31.65 7.67 1.30
C THR A 150 30.33 7.38 0.60
N THR A 151 29.76 8.35 -0.11
CA THR A 151 28.55 8.19 -0.93
C THR A 151 28.83 7.26 -2.11
N GLN A 152 29.96 7.43 -2.80
CA GLN A 152 30.36 6.52 -3.86
C GLN A 152 30.52 5.08 -3.34
N GLN A 153 31.16 4.90 -2.18
CA GLN A 153 31.30 3.57 -1.57
C GLN A 153 29.94 2.90 -1.25
N ALA A 154 28.94 3.68 -0.81
CA ALA A 154 27.60 3.16 -0.56
C ALA A 154 26.89 2.77 -1.87
N LEU A 155 27.05 3.56 -2.94
CA LEU A 155 26.53 3.22 -4.27
C LEU A 155 27.22 1.98 -4.85
N ASP A 156 28.52 1.81 -4.62
CA ASP A 156 29.29 0.63 -5.04
C ASP A 156 28.78 -0.63 -4.32
N ALA A 157 28.61 -0.57 -2.99
CA ALA A 157 28.05 -1.68 -2.22
C ALA A 157 26.62 -2.04 -2.67
N LEU A 158 25.79 -1.02 -2.96
CA LEU A 158 24.46 -1.23 -3.52
C LEU A 158 24.54 -1.88 -4.91
N ALA A 159 25.43 -1.44 -5.78
CA ALA A 159 25.64 -2.03 -7.11
C ALA A 159 26.12 -3.49 -7.05
N GLU A 160 26.96 -3.83 -6.06
CA GLU A 160 27.43 -5.20 -5.82
C GLU A 160 26.32 -6.13 -5.34
N ALA A 161 25.36 -5.62 -4.56
CA ALA A 161 24.21 -6.38 -4.07
C ALA A 161 23.14 -6.67 -5.15
N ALA A 162 23.29 -6.12 -6.35
CA ALA A 162 22.29 -6.23 -7.42
C ALA A 162 22.21 -7.65 -8.00
N VAL A 163 21.00 -8.20 -8.13
CA VAL A 163 20.74 -9.43 -8.85
C VAL A 163 20.40 -9.10 -10.31
N ARG A 164 21.10 -9.74 -11.25
CA ARG A 164 20.93 -9.52 -12.69
C ARG A 164 20.35 -10.77 -13.36
N ASN A 165 19.22 -10.61 -14.04
CA ASN A 165 18.59 -11.63 -14.86
C ASN A 165 18.31 -11.08 -16.26
N GLY A 166 19.25 -11.27 -17.20
CA GLY A 166 19.16 -10.66 -18.52
C GLY A 166 19.25 -9.13 -18.44
N ASN A 167 18.23 -8.44 -18.95
CA ASN A 167 18.10 -6.98 -18.86
C ASN A 167 17.34 -6.50 -17.60
N VAL A 168 16.90 -7.43 -16.75
CA VAL A 168 16.20 -7.13 -15.51
C VAL A 168 17.20 -7.12 -14.37
N VAL A 169 17.16 -6.07 -13.55
CA VAL A 169 18.00 -5.92 -12.36
C VAL A 169 17.10 -5.66 -11.17
N TYR A 170 17.34 -6.32 -10.05
CA TYR A 170 16.56 -6.12 -8.84
C TYR A 170 17.38 -6.39 -7.58
N TRP A 171 16.85 -5.95 -6.44
CA TRP A 171 17.46 -6.12 -5.13
C TRP A 171 16.48 -6.84 -4.21
N PRO A 172 16.75 -8.10 -3.86
CA PRO A 172 15.91 -8.82 -2.92
C PRO A 172 16.07 -8.26 -1.50
N SER A 173 14.97 -8.17 -0.77
CA SER A 173 14.99 -7.86 0.67
C SER A 173 15.04 -9.13 1.49
N GLY A 174 16.08 -9.30 2.32
CA GLY A 174 16.18 -10.36 3.32
C GLY A 174 15.52 -9.99 4.66
N VAL A 175 15.15 -8.72 4.84
CA VAL A 175 14.41 -8.19 5.99
C VAL A 175 13.05 -7.64 5.57
N ALA A 176 12.16 -7.38 6.53
CA ALA A 176 10.95 -6.60 6.25
C ALA A 176 11.33 -5.15 5.97
N THR A 177 10.63 -4.53 5.03
CA THR A 177 10.74 -3.09 4.80
C THR A 177 10.05 -2.33 5.94
N MET A 178 10.19 -1.00 5.98
CA MET A 178 9.64 -0.17 7.06
C MET A 178 8.13 -0.37 7.26
N MET A 179 7.37 -0.61 6.20
CA MET A 179 5.93 -0.86 6.32
C MET A 179 5.59 -2.34 6.43
N GLY A 180 6.58 -3.25 6.48
CA GLY A 180 6.34 -4.67 6.67
C GLY A 180 6.25 -5.51 5.41
N SER A 181 6.52 -4.91 4.25
CA SER A 181 6.59 -5.67 3.00
C SER A 181 7.71 -6.71 3.08
N ARG A 182 7.44 -7.95 2.68
CA ARG A 182 8.39 -9.07 2.58
C ARG A 182 8.33 -9.70 1.18
N GLY A 183 9.21 -10.65 0.91
CA GLY A 183 9.19 -11.44 -0.33
C GLY A 183 9.29 -10.59 -1.60
N GLU A 184 8.39 -10.84 -2.56
CA GLU A 184 8.38 -10.11 -3.84
C GLU A 184 8.04 -8.63 -3.64
N THR A 185 6.98 -8.31 -2.88
CA THR A 185 6.60 -6.91 -2.58
C THR A 185 7.72 -6.13 -1.89
N GLY A 186 8.41 -6.77 -0.92
CA GLY A 186 9.60 -6.17 -0.30
C GLY A 186 10.76 -5.98 -1.29
N SER A 187 10.95 -6.90 -2.25
CA SER A 187 11.97 -6.77 -3.29
C SER A 187 11.66 -5.67 -4.31
N ILE A 188 10.37 -5.43 -4.61
CA ILE A 188 9.91 -4.30 -5.42
C ILE A 188 10.23 -2.99 -4.72
N GLU A 189 9.86 -2.85 -3.44
CA GLU A 189 10.15 -1.65 -2.66
C GLU A 189 11.66 -1.35 -2.58
N THR A 190 12.47 -2.37 -2.27
CA THR A 190 13.93 -2.26 -2.23
C THR A 190 14.53 -1.90 -3.58
N THR A 191 14.03 -2.51 -4.66
CA THR A 191 14.49 -2.19 -6.03
C THR A 191 14.14 -0.75 -6.40
N ALA A 192 12.98 -0.24 -5.98
CA ALA A 192 12.59 1.13 -6.20
C ALA A 192 13.48 2.13 -5.44
N LEU A 193 13.83 1.85 -4.18
CA LEU A 193 14.82 2.64 -3.43
C LEU A 193 16.18 2.64 -4.10
N ALA A 194 16.64 1.48 -4.57
CA ALA A 194 17.93 1.35 -5.23
C ALA A 194 17.96 2.12 -6.55
N ALA A 195 16.92 1.98 -7.38
CA ALA A 195 16.76 2.74 -8.61
C ALA A 195 16.77 4.24 -8.34
N TYR A 196 16.01 4.71 -7.35
CA TYR A 196 15.94 6.11 -6.99
C TYR A 196 17.31 6.68 -6.60
N ALA A 197 18.07 5.98 -5.75
CA ALA A 197 19.43 6.38 -5.35
C ALA A 197 20.38 6.47 -6.55
N LEU A 198 20.40 5.42 -7.39
CA LEU A 198 21.29 5.34 -8.56
C LEU A 198 20.99 6.44 -9.59
N ILE A 199 19.70 6.66 -9.88
CA ILE A 199 19.25 7.69 -10.83
C ILE A 199 19.57 9.09 -10.28
N ARG A 200 19.30 9.34 -8.99
CA ARG A 200 19.58 10.64 -8.34
C ARG A 200 21.07 10.97 -8.33
N ALA A 201 21.93 9.97 -8.14
CA ALA A 201 23.37 10.12 -8.18
C ALA A 201 23.95 10.20 -9.61
N GLY A 202 23.17 9.86 -10.65
CA GLY A 202 23.69 9.68 -12.01
C GLY A 202 24.71 8.54 -12.12
N ALA A 203 24.62 7.55 -11.22
CA ALA A 203 25.57 6.45 -11.10
C ALA A 203 24.95 5.13 -11.60
N TYR A 204 25.79 4.23 -12.13
CA TYR A 204 25.37 2.90 -12.59
C TYR A 204 24.12 2.89 -13.51
N PRO A 205 24.13 3.63 -14.64
CA PRO A 205 22.95 3.79 -15.50
C PRO A 205 22.38 2.45 -16.01
N ASP A 206 23.24 1.46 -16.28
CA ASP A 206 22.79 0.13 -16.71
C ASP A 206 21.98 -0.59 -15.62
N LEU A 207 22.38 -0.45 -14.35
CA LEU A 207 21.66 -1.03 -13.23
C LEU A 207 20.35 -0.29 -12.98
N ALA A 208 20.37 1.04 -13.02
CA ALA A 208 19.17 1.86 -12.90
C ALA A 208 18.13 1.50 -13.98
N ASN A 209 18.55 1.36 -15.25
CA ASN A 209 17.65 0.97 -16.34
C ASN A 209 17.09 -0.45 -16.17
N GLY A 210 17.92 -1.40 -15.72
CA GLY A 210 17.46 -2.75 -15.41
C GLY A 210 16.47 -2.78 -14.24
N ALA A 211 16.66 -1.91 -13.25
CA ALA A 211 15.75 -1.72 -12.12
C ALA A 211 14.40 -1.17 -12.55
N LEU A 212 14.39 -0.13 -13.39
CA LEU A 212 13.15 0.42 -13.95
C LEU A 212 12.39 -0.63 -14.78
N THR A 213 13.12 -1.49 -15.50
CA THR A 213 12.52 -2.63 -16.21
C THR A 213 11.86 -3.62 -15.25
N TYR A 214 12.51 -3.96 -14.12
CA TYR A 214 11.94 -4.80 -13.09
C TYR A 214 10.65 -4.19 -12.51
N LEU A 215 10.67 -2.91 -12.13
CA LEU A 215 9.50 -2.22 -11.60
C LEU A 215 8.36 -2.23 -12.62
N MET A 216 8.63 -1.88 -13.88
CA MET A 216 7.63 -1.91 -14.95
C MET A 216 6.96 -3.29 -15.11
N GLN A 217 7.71 -4.39 -14.96
CA GLN A 217 7.17 -5.75 -15.05
C GLN A 217 6.25 -6.12 -13.87
N HIS A 218 6.44 -5.50 -12.70
CA HIS A 218 5.65 -5.77 -11.50
C HIS A 218 4.52 -4.77 -11.26
N LYS A 219 4.28 -3.85 -12.21
CA LYS A 219 3.15 -2.93 -12.15
C LYS A 219 1.83 -3.69 -12.35
N ASP A 220 0.96 -3.65 -11.34
CA ASP A 220 -0.34 -4.31 -11.37
C ASP A 220 -1.31 -3.61 -12.35
N SER A 221 -2.44 -4.25 -12.66
CA SER A 221 -3.42 -3.72 -13.62
C SER A 221 -4.05 -2.37 -13.23
N HIS A 222 -3.99 -1.99 -11.95
CA HIS A 222 -4.48 -0.70 -11.45
C HIS A 222 -3.40 0.38 -11.46
N GLY A 223 -2.17 0.02 -11.82
CA GLY A 223 -1.03 0.89 -11.92
C GLY A 223 -0.28 1.10 -10.61
N THR A 224 -0.33 0.11 -9.72
CA THR A 224 0.28 0.08 -8.38
C THR A 224 1.29 -1.08 -8.27
N TRP A 225 1.96 -1.16 -7.12
CA TRP A 225 3.00 -2.16 -6.81
C TRP A 225 2.72 -2.92 -5.51
N TYR A 226 1.46 -3.31 -5.32
CA TYR A 226 0.97 -4.17 -4.23
C TYR A 226 1.01 -3.57 -2.82
N SER A 227 2.00 -2.77 -2.45
CA SER A 227 2.03 -2.01 -1.19
C SER A 227 2.17 -0.50 -1.41
N THR A 228 1.84 0.27 -0.37
CA THR A 228 1.90 1.74 -0.38
C THR A 228 3.30 2.24 -0.69
N GLN A 229 4.31 1.78 0.05
CA GLN A 229 5.70 2.23 -0.14
C GLN A 229 6.26 1.77 -1.47
N ALA A 230 6.04 0.51 -1.86
CA ALA A 230 6.48 0.01 -3.16
C ALA A 230 5.90 0.86 -4.30
N THR A 231 4.63 1.25 -4.21
CA THR A 231 3.97 2.12 -5.19
C THR A 231 4.60 3.51 -5.23
N ILE A 232 4.73 4.18 -4.07
CA ILE A 232 5.26 5.54 -4.00
C ILE A 232 6.70 5.61 -4.49
N LEU A 233 7.55 4.70 -4.02
CA LEU A 233 8.96 4.67 -4.39
C LEU A 233 9.15 4.32 -5.87
N SER A 234 8.34 3.40 -6.41
CA SER A 234 8.38 3.07 -7.85
C SER A 234 8.00 4.28 -8.69
N LEU A 235 6.96 5.02 -8.29
CA LEU A 235 6.57 6.26 -8.97
C LEU A 235 7.66 7.33 -8.86
N LYS A 236 8.30 7.50 -7.69
CA LYS A 236 9.44 8.42 -7.52
C LYS A 236 10.60 8.07 -8.46
N ALA A 237 10.99 6.80 -8.54
CA ALA A 237 12.06 6.34 -9.42
C ALA A 237 11.71 6.54 -10.91
N LEU A 238 10.48 6.20 -11.32
CA LEU A 238 10.01 6.39 -12.69
C LEU A 238 9.95 7.87 -13.07
N LEU A 239 9.39 8.74 -12.22
CA LEU A 239 9.33 10.19 -12.45
C LEU A 239 10.74 10.79 -12.58
N LEU A 240 11.66 10.40 -11.70
CA LEU A 240 13.04 10.87 -11.75
C LEU A 240 13.75 10.42 -13.03
N SER A 241 13.48 9.18 -13.49
CA SER A 241 14.03 8.67 -14.75
C SER A 241 13.56 9.48 -15.97
N VAL A 242 12.29 9.90 -15.95
CA VAL A 242 11.67 10.69 -17.03
C VAL A 242 12.22 12.12 -17.05
N HIS A 243 12.52 12.72 -15.89
CA HIS A 243 13.15 14.04 -15.83
C HIS A 243 14.61 14.03 -16.30
N ASN A 244 15.36 12.98 -15.98
CA ASN A 244 16.76 12.83 -16.41
C ASN A 244 16.88 12.42 -17.88
N ALA A 245 15.90 11.66 -18.39
CA ALA A 245 15.68 11.44 -19.81
C ALA A 245 15.10 12.71 -20.43
N ALA A 246 15.93 13.74 -20.60
CA ALA A 246 15.62 14.88 -21.46
C ALA A 246 15.51 14.38 -22.92
N GLU A 247 14.43 13.67 -23.23
CA GLU A 247 14.31 12.95 -24.49
C GLU A 247 13.52 13.75 -25.51
N ARG A 248 14.15 13.85 -26.68
CA ARG A 248 13.49 14.08 -27.96
C ARG A 248 12.46 12.96 -28.17
N VAL A 249 11.28 13.12 -27.60
CA VAL A 249 10.15 12.25 -27.85
C VAL A 249 9.34 12.87 -28.97
N ASP A 250 9.20 12.12 -30.06
CA ASP A 250 8.34 12.48 -31.18
C ASP A 250 7.88 11.19 -31.88
N ALA A 251 6.92 10.52 -31.23
CA ALA A 251 6.51 9.17 -31.56
C ALA A 251 5.00 9.11 -31.84
N THR A 252 4.61 8.32 -32.83
CA THR A 252 3.22 7.92 -33.06
C THR A 252 3.03 6.46 -32.65
N VAL A 253 2.13 6.24 -31.70
CA VAL A 253 1.71 4.92 -31.26
C VAL A 253 0.41 4.54 -31.96
N ARG A 254 0.39 3.37 -32.58
CA ARG A 254 -0.79 2.77 -33.22
C ARG A 254 -1.14 1.50 -32.47
N VAL A 255 -2.34 1.46 -31.91
CA VAL A 255 -2.85 0.31 -31.16
C VAL A 255 -3.99 -0.33 -31.94
N SER A 256 -3.99 -1.66 -32.03
CA SER A 256 -5.13 -2.40 -32.55
C SER A 256 -5.42 -3.65 -31.73
N PHE A 257 -6.70 -3.97 -31.62
CA PHE A 257 -7.23 -5.11 -30.89
C PHE A 257 -8.15 -5.92 -31.80
N ASN A 258 -7.81 -7.19 -32.05
CA ASN A 258 -8.54 -8.08 -32.95
C ASN A 258 -8.85 -7.46 -34.32
N GLY A 259 -7.87 -6.75 -34.89
CA GLY A 259 -8.00 -6.06 -36.19
C GLY A 259 -8.74 -4.72 -36.15
N ARG A 260 -9.31 -4.31 -35.01
CA ARG A 260 -9.87 -2.96 -34.81
C ARG A 260 -8.77 -2.01 -34.36
N SER A 261 -8.54 -0.93 -35.11
CA SER A 261 -7.56 0.09 -34.74
C SER A 261 -8.20 1.20 -33.91
N ALA A 262 -7.49 1.65 -32.87
CA ALA A 262 -7.77 2.91 -32.21
C ALA A 262 -7.16 4.08 -33.00
N ASP A 263 -7.54 5.30 -32.63
CA ASP A 263 -6.92 6.50 -33.18
C ASP A 263 -5.42 6.53 -32.82
N PRO A 264 -4.55 6.95 -33.77
CA PRO A 264 -3.12 7.07 -33.50
C PRO A 264 -2.85 8.11 -32.40
N ILE A 265 -1.97 7.77 -31.48
CA ILE A 265 -1.57 8.64 -30.37
C ILE A 265 -0.24 9.29 -30.75
N ARG A 266 -0.15 10.62 -30.72
CA ARG A 266 1.11 11.34 -30.88
C ARG A 266 1.65 11.70 -29.51
N VAL A 267 2.85 11.23 -29.20
CA VAL A 267 3.60 11.57 -28.00
C VAL A 267 4.74 12.49 -28.41
N THR A 268 4.79 13.67 -27.82
CA THR A 268 5.75 14.74 -28.08
C THR A 268 6.31 15.29 -26.77
N THR A 269 7.30 16.17 -26.84
CA THR A 269 7.90 16.84 -25.67
C THR A 269 6.89 17.63 -24.83
N GLU A 270 5.71 17.93 -25.36
CA GLU A 270 4.65 18.65 -24.67
C GLU A 270 3.69 17.75 -23.89
N ASN A 271 3.70 16.42 -24.12
CA ASN A 271 2.74 15.50 -23.50
C ASN A 271 3.31 14.13 -23.09
N TYR A 272 4.64 13.97 -23.10
CA TYR A 272 5.34 12.73 -22.76
C TYR A 272 5.10 12.25 -21.31
N ASP A 273 4.72 13.17 -20.43
CA ASP A 273 4.36 12.95 -19.04
C ASP A 273 2.85 12.64 -18.85
N VAL A 274 2.06 12.67 -19.92
CA VAL A 274 0.62 12.40 -19.89
C VAL A 274 0.35 10.94 -20.23
N VAL A 275 -0.32 10.23 -19.31
CA VAL A 275 -0.81 8.86 -19.55
C VAL A 275 -1.86 8.86 -20.66
N GLN A 276 -1.59 8.09 -21.72
CA GLN A 276 -2.50 7.90 -22.86
C GLN A 276 -3.24 6.58 -22.70
N VAL A 277 -4.57 6.61 -22.68
CA VAL A 277 -5.41 5.42 -22.43
C VAL A 277 -6.18 5.04 -23.69
N VAL A 278 -6.14 3.76 -24.05
CA VAL A 278 -6.95 3.15 -25.12
C VAL A 278 -7.75 2.00 -24.52
N SER A 279 -9.07 2.03 -24.66
CA SER A 279 -9.96 0.96 -24.20
C SER A 279 -10.66 0.27 -25.36
N PHE A 280 -10.95 -1.02 -25.17
CA PHE A 280 -11.77 -1.83 -26.06
C PHE A 280 -12.77 -2.61 -25.18
N ASP A 281 -14.07 -2.38 -25.38
CA ASP A 281 -15.09 -2.89 -24.45
C ASP A 281 -15.76 -4.18 -24.92
N ASP A 282 -15.87 -4.39 -26.24
CA ASP A 282 -16.47 -5.60 -26.83
C ASP A 282 -15.42 -6.72 -26.97
N ILE A 283 -14.97 -7.27 -25.84
CA ILE A 283 -14.01 -8.37 -25.80
C ILE A 283 -14.76 -9.69 -25.69
N SER A 284 -14.59 -10.59 -26.65
CA SER A 284 -15.09 -11.96 -26.53
C SER A 284 -14.13 -12.79 -25.70
N ALA A 285 -14.64 -13.45 -24.66
CA ALA A 285 -13.89 -14.41 -23.86
C ALA A 285 -13.70 -15.76 -24.60
N ASP A 286 -14.49 -16.02 -25.64
CA ASP A 286 -14.53 -17.31 -26.33
C ASP A 286 -13.50 -17.44 -27.46
N THR A 287 -12.75 -16.37 -27.75
CA THR A 287 -11.80 -16.32 -28.85
C THR A 287 -10.43 -15.83 -28.38
N ALA A 288 -9.38 -16.33 -29.02
CA ALA A 288 -8.03 -15.81 -28.81
C ALA A 288 -8.00 -14.31 -29.18
N ASN A 289 -7.60 -13.48 -28.21
CA ASN A 289 -7.48 -12.04 -28.38
C ASN A 289 -6.05 -11.66 -28.77
N SER A 290 -5.92 -10.70 -29.67
CA SER A 290 -4.64 -10.21 -30.19
C SER A 290 -4.56 -8.70 -30.07
N VAL A 291 -3.52 -8.22 -29.37
CA VAL A 291 -3.17 -6.81 -29.24
C VAL A 291 -1.91 -6.56 -30.07
N HIS A 292 -1.96 -5.58 -30.96
CA HIS A 292 -0.77 -5.12 -31.71
C HIS A 292 -0.51 -3.66 -31.38
N ILE A 293 0.70 -3.38 -30.92
CA ILE A 293 1.18 -2.04 -30.63
C ILE A 293 2.36 -1.77 -31.57
N ARG A 294 2.28 -0.69 -32.34
CA ARG A 294 3.34 -0.25 -33.24
C ARG A 294 3.73 1.17 -32.88
N VAL A 295 5.01 1.40 -32.67
CA VAL A 295 5.57 2.72 -32.39
C VAL A 295 6.40 3.16 -33.60
N GLU A 296 6.18 4.39 -34.06
CA GLU A 296 6.89 5.01 -35.18
C GLU A 296 7.45 6.36 -34.73
N GLY A 297 8.76 6.58 -34.82
CA GLY A 297 9.41 7.82 -34.41
C GLY A 297 10.53 7.59 -33.40
N GLU A 298 10.80 8.61 -32.58
CA GLU A 298 11.87 8.62 -31.58
C GLU A 298 11.30 8.72 -30.15
N GLY A 299 11.98 8.08 -29.20
CA GLY A 299 11.65 8.12 -27.78
C GLY A 299 11.43 6.73 -27.16
N ASN A 300 11.69 6.63 -25.85
CA ASN A 300 11.45 5.41 -25.09
C ASN A 300 10.07 5.46 -24.40
N LEU A 301 9.05 4.87 -25.05
CA LEU A 301 7.68 4.87 -24.53
C LEU A 301 7.40 3.62 -23.69
N MET A 302 7.02 3.84 -22.45
CA MET A 302 6.53 2.81 -21.55
C MET A 302 5.04 2.53 -21.82
N TYR A 303 4.64 1.25 -21.81
CA TYR A 303 3.24 0.86 -21.99
C TYR A 303 2.84 -0.28 -21.05
N GLN A 304 1.53 -0.39 -20.81
CA GLN A 304 0.91 -1.48 -20.07
C GLN A 304 -0.35 -1.93 -20.80
N VAL A 305 -0.61 -3.24 -20.79
CA VAL A 305 -1.86 -3.82 -21.30
C VAL A 305 -2.54 -4.53 -20.14
N ALA A 306 -3.76 -4.11 -19.81
CA ALA A 306 -4.58 -4.70 -18.77
C ALA A 306 -5.94 -5.11 -19.34
N GLY A 307 -6.52 -6.19 -18.82
CA GLY A 307 -7.85 -6.66 -19.17
C GLY A 307 -8.57 -7.19 -17.94
N SER A 308 -9.88 -6.99 -17.88
CA SER A 308 -10.74 -7.45 -16.78
C SER A 308 -11.88 -8.30 -17.33
N TYR A 309 -12.26 -9.33 -16.57
CA TYR A 309 -13.35 -10.23 -16.91
C TYR A 309 -13.96 -10.82 -15.64
N TYR A 310 -15.20 -11.31 -15.74
CA TYR A 310 -15.88 -12.02 -14.66
C TYR A 310 -15.79 -13.52 -14.89
N LEU A 311 -15.47 -14.28 -13.84
CA LEU A 311 -15.56 -15.73 -13.83
C LEU A 311 -16.78 -16.17 -13.01
N PRO A 312 -17.52 -17.20 -13.46
CA PRO A 312 -18.39 -17.95 -12.56
C PRO A 312 -17.58 -18.46 -11.36
N TRP A 313 -18.16 -18.43 -10.16
CA TRP A 313 -17.45 -18.82 -8.95
C TRP A 313 -16.87 -20.24 -9.01
N ALA A 314 -17.57 -21.17 -9.70
CA ALA A 314 -17.12 -22.54 -9.88
C ALA A 314 -15.82 -22.67 -10.70
N ASP A 315 -15.48 -21.65 -11.48
CA ASP A 315 -14.28 -21.59 -12.31
C ASP A 315 -13.15 -20.77 -11.66
N VAL A 316 -13.39 -20.19 -10.48
CA VAL A 316 -12.35 -19.49 -9.71
C VAL A 316 -11.37 -20.53 -9.18
N PRO A 317 -10.07 -20.45 -9.51
CA PRO A 317 -9.07 -21.36 -8.98
C PRO A 317 -9.05 -21.29 -7.45
N PRO A 318 -9.05 -22.43 -6.74
CA PRO A 318 -8.88 -22.41 -5.29
C PRO A 318 -7.50 -21.86 -4.94
N THR A 319 -7.40 -21.15 -3.82
CA THR A 319 -6.10 -20.79 -3.25
C THR A 319 -5.32 -22.09 -3.00
N PRO A 320 -4.08 -22.24 -3.51
CA PRO A 320 -3.25 -23.39 -3.21
C PRO A 320 -3.12 -23.58 -1.69
N ALA A 321 -3.26 -24.81 -1.19
CA ALA A 321 -3.19 -25.09 0.25
C ALA A 321 -1.87 -24.63 0.89
N GLU A 322 -0.78 -24.60 0.12
CA GLU A 322 0.53 -24.09 0.54
C GLU A 322 0.56 -22.56 0.76
N GLN A 323 -0.48 -21.85 0.33
CA GLN A 323 -0.67 -20.40 0.43
C GLN A 323 -1.81 -20.02 1.40
N GLU A 324 -2.48 -20.98 2.06
CA GLU A 324 -3.51 -20.74 3.09
C GLU A 324 -2.90 -20.26 4.43
N LEU A 325 -1.98 -19.31 4.35
CA LEU A 325 -1.28 -18.73 5.50
C LEU A 325 -2.23 -17.91 6.39
N ILE A 326 -3.32 -17.41 5.83
CA ILE A 326 -4.43 -16.77 6.53
C ILE A 326 -5.74 -17.36 6.02
N THR A 327 -6.76 -17.43 6.87
CA THR A 327 -8.09 -17.94 6.50
C THR A 327 -9.19 -17.07 7.05
N ILE A 328 -10.31 -17.01 6.32
CA ILE A 328 -11.54 -16.35 6.76
C ILE A 328 -12.70 -17.34 6.67
N ASP A 329 -13.59 -17.35 7.64
CA ASP A 329 -14.89 -18.00 7.57
C ASP A 329 -15.99 -16.99 7.83
N VAL A 330 -17.05 -17.05 7.04
CA VAL A 330 -18.20 -16.15 7.15
C VAL A 330 -19.47 -16.96 7.06
N ASP A 331 -20.23 -16.97 8.14
CA ASP A 331 -21.51 -17.69 8.23
C ASP A 331 -22.66 -16.73 8.58
N TYR A 332 -23.85 -17.12 8.15
CA TYR A 332 -25.10 -16.41 8.43
C TYR A 332 -26.00 -17.35 9.22
N ASP A 333 -26.51 -16.89 10.37
CA ASP A 333 -27.38 -17.69 11.24
C ASP A 333 -28.63 -18.24 10.52
N ARG A 334 -29.07 -17.55 9.47
CA ARG A 334 -30.10 -17.99 8.52
C ARG A 334 -29.92 -17.37 7.14
N ARG A 335 -30.44 -18.05 6.11
CA ARG A 335 -30.43 -17.59 4.71
C ARG A 335 -31.79 -17.14 4.18
N GLU A 336 -32.86 -17.41 4.91
CA GLU A 336 -34.22 -16.98 4.59
C GLU A 336 -34.73 -16.01 5.65
N LEU A 337 -35.21 -14.84 5.22
CA LEU A 337 -35.60 -13.71 6.06
C LEU A 337 -36.93 -13.12 5.55
N THR A 338 -37.61 -12.39 6.41
CA THR A 338 -38.69 -11.47 6.00
C THR A 338 -38.17 -10.03 5.99
N VAL A 339 -38.79 -9.14 5.22
CA VAL A 339 -38.47 -7.70 5.27
C VAL A 339 -38.50 -7.18 6.72
N ASN A 340 -37.46 -6.42 7.07
CA ASN A 340 -37.13 -5.90 8.40
C ASN A 340 -36.58 -6.89 9.41
N ASP A 341 -36.48 -8.19 9.08
CA ASP A 341 -35.72 -9.11 9.89
C ASP A 341 -34.23 -8.74 9.89
N THR A 342 -33.58 -9.15 10.97
CA THR A 342 -32.13 -9.03 11.15
C THR A 342 -31.48 -10.39 10.99
N VAL A 343 -30.39 -10.50 10.22
CA VAL A 343 -29.52 -11.69 10.15
C VAL A 343 -28.24 -11.40 10.93
N GLU A 344 -27.75 -12.40 11.67
CA GLU A 344 -26.45 -12.32 12.32
C GLU A 344 -25.38 -12.94 11.43
N VAL A 345 -24.29 -12.19 11.24
CA VAL A 345 -23.12 -12.61 10.47
C VAL A 345 -22.01 -12.97 11.46
N GLY A 346 -21.57 -14.22 11.44
CA GLY A 346 -20.41 -14.69 12.19
C GLY A 346 -19.16 -14.66 11.31
N VAL A 347 -18.09 -14.08 11.82
CA VAL A 347 -16.81 -13.98 11.12
C VAL A 347 -15.71 -14.56 12.01
N THR A 348 -14.92 -15.46 11.44
CA THR A 348 -13.70 -15.99 12.07
C THR A 348 -12.53 -15.82 11.12
N VAL A 349 -11.43 -15.25 11.61
CA VAL A 349 -10.19 -15.07 10.87
C VAL A 349 -9.06 -15.72 11.66
N ALA A 350 -8.25 -16.53 11.00
CA ALA A 350 -7.12 -17.22 11.63
C ALA A 350 -5.87 -17.13 10.77
N LEU A 351 -4.73 -16.86 11.41
CA LEU A 351 -3.42 -17.00 10.81
C LEU A 351 -2.92 -18.43 11.05
N ASN A 352 -2.54 -19.11 9.97
CA ASN A 352 -2.08 -20.50 9.97
C ASN A 352 -0.57 -20.61 9.73
N GLN A 353 0.10 -19.50 9.47
CA GLN A 353 1.55 -19.47 9.31
C GLN A 353 2.23 -19.83 10.65
N PRO A 354 3.10 -20.86 10.69
CA PRO A 354 3.79 -21.26 11.92
C PRO A 354 4.66 -20.13 12.49
N GLY A 355 4.42 -19.75 13.74
CA GLY A 355 5.04 -18.61 14.41
C GLY A 355 4.76 -17.26 13.75
N GLY A 356 3.77 -17.20 12.85
CA GLY A 356 3.44 -16.02 12.09
C GLY A 356 2.75 -14.97 12.96
N VAL A 357 3.02 -13.71 12.63
CA VAL A 357 2.31 -12.54 13.12
C VAL A 357 2.03 -11.65 11.92
N ALA A 358 0.75 -11.35 11.71
CA ALA A 358 0.31 -10.34 10.77
C ALA A 358 -0.09 -9.10 11.58
N GLU A 359 0.78 -8.08 11.54
CA GLU A 359 0.57 -6.84 12.28
C GLU A 359 -0.74 -6.16 11.87
N TRP A 360 -1.04 -6.15 10.57
CA TRP A 360 -2.25 -5.57 10.00
C TRP A 360 -2.93 -6.50 9.05
N VAL A 361 -4.20 -6.76 9.33
CA VAL A 361 -5.08 -7.57 8.50
C VAL A 361 -6.29 -6.74 8.13
N LEU A 362 -6.62 -6.74 6.84
CA LEU A 362 -7.89 -6.19 6.37
C LEU A 362 -8.89 -7.31 6.14
N VAL A 363 -10.05 -7.21 6.78
CA VAL A 363 -11.19 -8.10 6.54
C VAL A 363 -12.22 -7.34 5.72
N ASP A 364 -12.40 -7.76 4.47
CA ASP A 364 -13.36 -7.21 3.51
C ASP A 364 -14.60 -8.12 3.45
N LEU A 365 -15.70 -7.67 4.05
CA LEU A 365 -16.92 -8.46 4.17
C LEU A 365 -17.98 -7.97 3.18
N GLY A 366 -18.50 -8.87 2.36
CA GLY A 366 -19.54 -8.56 1.39
C GLY A 366 -20.87 -8.19 2.04
N VAL A 367 -21.40 -7.00 1.71
CA VAL A 367 -22.76 -6.58 2.04
C VAL A 367 -23.69 -6.90 0.87
N PRO A 368 -24.69 -7.78 1.06
CA PRO A 368 -25.63 -8.15 0.01
C PRO A 368 -26.56 -6.96 -0.35
N PRO A 369 -26.92 -6.79 -1.64
CA PRO A 369 -27.90 -5.79 -2.05
C PRO A 369 -29.21 -5.87 -1.25
N GLY A 370 -29.72 -4.71 -0.83
CA GLY A 370 -30.97 -4.63 -0.08
C GLY A 370 -30.84 -4.90 1.43
N PHE A 371 -29.61 -5.04 1.94
CA PHE A 371 -29.33 -5.12 3.37
C PHE A 371 -28.67 -3.84 3.88
N GLN A 372 -28.92 -3.52 5.14
CA GLN A 372 -28.26 -2.43 5.85
C GLN A 372 -27.43 -3.00 7.00
N VAL A 373 -26.18 -2.57 7.11
CA VAL A 373 -25.31 -2.89 8.24
C VAL A 373 -25.80 -2.17 9.50
N LEU A 374 -25.95 -2.89 10.60
CA LEU A 374 -26.22 -2.31 11.92
C LEU A 374 -24.90 -1.89 12.57
N ALA A 375 -24.49 -0.65 12.27
CA ALA A 375 -23.20 -0.10 12.65
C ALA A 375 -22.97 -0.06 14.17
N GLU A 376 -24.03 -0.08 14.99
CA GLU A 376 -23.91 -0.15 16.44
C GLU A 376 -23.13 -1.37 16.94
N ASP A 377 -23.22 -2.51 16.23
CA ASP A 377 -22.52 -3.73 16.59
C ASP A 377 -21.00 -3.56 16.36
N LEU A 378 -20.61 -3.01 15.21
CA LEU A 378 -19.21 -2.75 14.86
C LEU A 378 -18.60 -1.65 15.76
N ASN A 379 -19.36 -0.61 16.08
CA ASN A 379 -18.96 0.42 17.04
C ASN A 379 -18.64 -0.19 18.42
N ALA A 380 -19.48 -1.12 18.89
CA ALA A 380 -19.25 -1.80 20.15
C ALA A 380 -18.00 -2.69 20.13
N LEU A 381 -17.68 -3.32 18.99
CA LEU A 381 -16.44 -4.09 18.82
C LEU A 381 -15.21 -3.21 18.91
N VAL A 382 -15.19 -2.08 18.19
CA VAL A 382 -14.09 -1.10 18.24
C VAL A 382 -13.91 -0.61 19.68
N ALA A 383 -14.97 -0.12 20.32
CA ALA A 383 -14.90 0.39 21.70
C ALA A 383 -14.35 -0.66 22.68
N ARG A 384 -14.83 -1.91 22.58
CA ARG A 384 -14.35 -3.02 23.41
C ARG A 384 -12.84 -3.25 23.21
N ASP A 385 -12.35 -3.22 21.99
CA ASP A 385 -10.94 -3.54 21.69
C ASP A 385 -10.01 -2.34 21.96
N THR A 386 -10.52 -1.11 21.91
CA THR A 386 -9.86 0.10 22.43
C THR A 386 -9.66 0.03 23.94
N ASP A 387 -10.66 -0.45 24.69
CA ASP A 387 -10.61 -0.56 26.16
C ASP A 387 -9.76 -1.74 26.67
N ARG A 388 -9.23 -2.58 25.78
CA ARG A 388 -8.42 -3.74 26.18
C ARG A 388 -7.04 -3.29 26.71
N PRO A 389 -6.52 -3.92 27.78
CA PRO A 389 -5.20 -3.63 28.34
C PRO A 389 -4.08 -3.67 27.30
N ALA A 390 -3.02 -2.89 27.48
CA ALA A 390 -1.89 -2.85 26.53
C ALA A 390 -1.20 -4.21 26.35
N ASP A 391 -1.20 -5.07 27.37
CA ASP A 391 -0.63 -6.42 27.38
C ASP A 391 -1.57 -7.51 26.83
N TYR A 392 -2.73 -7.14 26.27
CA TYR A 392 -3.60 -8.12 25.62
C TYR A 392 -2.98 -8.63 24.31
N GLU A 393 -2.71 -9.94 24.28
CA GLU A 393 -1.97 -10.65 23.21
C GLU A 393 -2.80 -11.00 21.97
N GLY A 394 -4.12 -10.81 22.00
CA GLY A 394 -4.99 -11.19 20.88
C GLY A 394 -5.22 -10.07 19.86
N PRO A 395 -5.90 -10.38 18.75
CA PRO A 395 -6.21 -9.41 17.71
C PRO A 395 -7.22 -8.36 18.18
N ARG A 396 -7.08 -7.14 17.65
CA ARG A 396 -7.93 -5.97 17.98
C ARG A 396 -8.53 -5.36 16.75
N ILE A 397 -9.84 -5.11 16.77
CA ILE A 397 -10.50 -4.30 15.74
C ILE A 397 -10.29 -2.82 16.07
N LYS A 398 -9.52 -2.13 15.24
CA LYS A 398 -9.17 -0.71 15.46
C LYS A 398 -10.16 0.24 14.81
N ARG A 399 -10.65 -0.16 13.64
CA ARG A 399 -11.53 0.67 12.82
C ARG A 399 -12.34 -0.20 11.87
N TYR A 400 -13.45 0.33 11.41
CA TYR A 400 -14.13 -0.18 10.23
C TYR A 400 -14.56 0.96 9.30
N GLU A 401 -14.73 0.64 8.03
CA GLU A 401 -15.29 1.53 7.02
C GLU A 401 -16.44 0.83 6.31
N LEU A 402 -17.51 1.59 6.01
CA LEU A 402 -18.68 1.08 5.30
C LEU A 402 -18.71 1.66 3.90
N THR A 403 -18.85 0.79 2.91
CA THR A 403 -19.21 1.18 1.54
C THR A 403 -20.61 0.65 1.23
N GLY A 404 -21.14 0.97 0.04
CA GLY A 404 -22.44 0.46 -0.38
C GLY A 404 -22.49 -1.06 -0.56
N ARG A 405 -21.34 -1.74 -0.63
CA ARG A 405 -21.24 -3.18 -0.90
C ARG A 405 -20.34 -3.94 0.08
N GLN A 406 -19.63 -3.26 0.99
CA GLN A 406 -18.63 -3.91 1.83
C GLN A 406 -18.57 -3.29 3.23
N VAL A 407 -18.16 -4.12 4.20
CA VAL A 407 -17.62 -3.69 5.49
C VAL A 407 -16.13 -4.00 5.48
N LEU A 408 -15.29 -2.96 5.55
CA LEU A 408 -13.84 -3.12 5.69
C LEU A 408 -13.49 -3.01 7.17
N VAL A 409 -12.87 -4.04 7.74
CA VAL A 409 -12.47 -4.07 9.17
C VAL A 409 -10.95 -4.12 9.27
N TYR A 410 -10.37 -3.18 10.02
CA TYR A 410 -8.94 -3.06 10.26
C TYR A 410 -8.59 -3.77 11.56
N VAL A 411 -7.76 -4.80 11.46
CA VAL A 411 -7.38 -5.67 12.57
C VAL A 411 -5.89 -5.52 12.83
N GLU A 412 -5.54 -5.22 14.08
CA GLU A 412 -4.16 -5.19 14.58
C GLU A 412 -3.82 -6.52 15.26
N GLY A 413 -2.61 -7.03 15.01
CA GLY A 413 -1.97 -8.09 15.81
C GLY A 413 -2.64 -9.46 15.68
N LEU A 414 -2.82 -9.96 14.45
CA LEU A 414 -3.31 -11.33 14.25
C LEU A 414 -2.14 -12.31 14.29
N SER A 415 -2.10 -13.15 15.32
CA SER A 415 -1.03 -14.14 15.53
C SER A 415 -1.54 -15.57 15.37
N GLU A 416 -0.63 -16.49 15.01
CA GLU A 416 -0.95 -17.92 14.98
C GLU A 416 -1.53 -18.40 16.32
N GLY A 417 -2.61 -19.18 16.27
CA GLY A 417 -3.27 -19.73 17.45
C GLY A 417 -4.20 -18.78 18.21
N LEU A 418 -4.28 -17.50 17.81
CA LEU A 418 -5.17 -16.50 18.40
C LEU A 418 -6.16 -15.94 17.36
N PRO A 419 -7.15 -16.73 16.91
CA PRO A 419 -8.07 -16.31 15.86
C PRO A 419 -8.96 -15.14 16.32
N LEU A 420 -9.21 -14.19 15.41
CA LEU A 420 -10.22 -13.16 15.61
C LEU A 420 -11.59 -13.76 15.32
N THR A 421 -12.52 -13.65 16.26
CA THR A 421 -13.94 -14.01 16.03
C THR A 421 -14.84 -12.87 16.48
N PHE A 422 -15.77 -12.46 15.62
CA PHE A 422 -16.76 -11.45 15.94
C PHE A 422 -18.07 -11.67 15.19
N ARG A 423 -19.10 -10.95 15.63
CA ARG A 423 -20.44 -10.99 15.05
C ARG A 423 -20.95 -9.58 14.85
N TYR A 424 -21.75 -9.40 13.81
CA TYR A 424 -22.48 -8.17 13.56
C TYR A 424 -23.76 -8.48 12.80
N ARG A 425 -24.70 -7.55 12.81
CA ARG A 425 -26.01 -7.77 12.22
C ARG A 425 -26.23 -6.97 10.94
N LEU A 426 -27.01 -7.56 10.03
CA LEU A 426 -27.56 -6.91 8.86
C LEU A 426 -29.09 -6.89 8.93
N ARG A 427 -29.73 -5.79 8.54
CA ARG A 427 -31.18 -5.68 8.43
C ARG A 427 -31.62 -5.79 6.97
N ALA A 428 -32.52 -6.73 6.69
CA ALA A 428 -33.13 -6.89 5.37
C ALA A 428 -34.14 -5.75 5.11
N ARG A 429 -33.94 -4.97 4.04
CA ARG A 429 -34.78 -3.79 3.74
C ARG A 429 -35.82 -4.03 2.64
N TYR A 430 -35.56 -4.96 1.73
CA TYR A 430 -36.42 -5.19 0.57
C TYR A 430 -36.57 -6.68 0.28
N PRO A 431 -37.72 -7.13 -0.26
CA PRO A 431 -37.86 -8.49 -0.75
C PRO A 431 -36.93 -8.70 -1.96
N ILE A 432 -35.98 -9.61 -1.84
CA ILE A 432 -34.96 -9.86 -2.86
C ILE A 432 -34.30 -11.23 -2.65
N VAL A 433 -33.88 -11.86 -3.74
CA VAL A 433 -32.86 -12.92 -3.70
C VAL A 433 -31.55 -12.27 -4.11
N ALA A 434 -30.64 -12.14 -3.15
CA ALA A 434 -29.39 -11.40 -3.32
C ALA A 434 -28.19 -12.30 -3.02
N GLN A 435 -27.16 -12.17 -3.84
CA GLN A 435 -25.86 -12.77 -3.57
C GLN A 435 -24.95 -11.70 -2.94
N THR A 436 -24.23 -12.06 -1.87
CA THR A 436 -23.19 -11.19 -1.30
C THR A 436 -22.05 -11.02 -2.30
N PRO A 437 -21.26 -9.94 -2.24
CA PRO A 437 -19.89 -9.99 -2.73
C PRO A 437 -19.10 -11.13 -2.04
N ALA A 438 -17.98 -11.54 -2.63
CA ALA A 438 -17.05 -12.43 -1.95
C ALA A 438 -16.47 -11.69 -0.73
N SER A 439 -16.27 -12.42 0.38
CA SER A 439 -15.58 -11.88 1.55
C SER A 439 -14.11 -12.27 1.47
N ARG A 440 -13.21 -11.36 1.81
CA ARG A 440 -11.76 -11.55 1.69
C ARG A 440 -11.07 -11.18 2.98
N VAL A 441 -9.96 -11.83 3.24
CA VAL A 441 -9.00 -11.40 4.25
C VAL A 441 -7.61 -11.39 3.64
N TYR A 442 -6.80 -10.41 3.99
CA TYR A 442 -5.43 -10.33 3.53
C TYR A 442 -4.54 -9.55 4.51
N ASP A 443 -3.25 -9.89 4.53
CA ASP A 443 -2.22 -9.07 5.14
C ASP A 443 -2.15 -7.74 4.37
N TYR A 444 -2.27 -6.63 5.09
CA TYR A 444 -2.35 -5.29 4.52
C TYR A 444 -1.10 -4.89 3.72
N TYR A 445 0.07 -5.40 4.09
CA TYR A 445 1.35 -5.08 3.43
C TYR A 445 1.85 -6.19 2.51
N ASN A 446 1.32 -7.39 2.66
CA ASN A 446 1.64 -8.56 1.84
C ASN A 446 0.35 -9.16 1.26
N PRO A 447 -0.32 -8.49 0.31
CA PRO A 447 -1.67 -8.85 -0.13
C PRO A 447 -1.79 -10.22 -0.83
N ASP A 448 -0.67 -10.84 -1.20
CA ASP A 448 -0.65 -12.23 -1.69
C ASP A 448 -0.93 -13.25 -0.58
N VAL A 449 -0.73 -12.86 0.69
CA VAL A 449 -1.16 -13.60 1.86
C VAL A 449 -2.64 -13.30 2.09
N ALA A 450 -3.50 -14.08 1.45
CA ALA A 450 -4.93 -13.83 1.43
C ALA A 450 -5.78 -15.11 1.38
N ASP A 451 -7.02 -14.99 1.83
CA ASP A 451 -8.07 -15.99 1.60
C ASP A 451 -9.36 -15.29 1.16
N THR A 452 -10.18 -16.01 0.40
CA THR A 452 -11.46 -15.52 -0.09
C THR A 452 -12.55 -16.56 0.16
N ARG A 453 -13.67 -16.12 0.70
CA ARG A 453 -14.88 -16.92 0.86
C ARG A 453 -15.93 -16.59 -0.18
N ALA A 454 -16.57 -17.66 -0.63
CA ALA A 454 -17.56 -17.63 -1.69
C ALA A 454 -18.75 -16.73 -1.33
N PRO A 455 -19.24 -15.95 -2.31
CA PRO A 455 -20.54 -15.27 -2.23
C PRO A 455 -21.66 -16.18 -1.70
N GLN A 456 -22.41 -15.72 -0.69
CA GLN A 456 -23.55 -16.43 -0.13
C GLN A 456 -24.86 -15.89 -0.71
N THR A 457 -25.87 -16.76 -0.90
CA THR A 457 -27.21 -16.34 -1.35
C THR A 457 -28.14 -16.18 -0.14
N LEU A 458 -28.81 -15.04 -0.06
CA LEU A 458 -29.80 -14.70 0.95
C LEU A 458 -31.14 -14.40 0.27
N THR A 459 -32.23 -14.93 0.83
CA THR A 459 -33.60 -14.72 0.34
C THR A 459 -34.40 -13.93 1.36
N VAL A 460 -34.94 -12.78 0.93
CA VAL A 460 -35.83 -11.94 1.72
C VAL A 460 -37.23 -12.00 1.13
N LEU A 461 -38.16 -12.55 1.90
CA LEU A 461 -39.57 -12.64 1.58
C LEU A 461 -40.30 -11.34 1.94
N PRO A 462 -41.36 -10.96 1.20
CA PRO A 462 -42.23 -9.86 1.60
C PRO A 462 -42.86 -10.11 2.97
N THR A 463 -43.08 -9.04 3.75
CA THR A 463 -43.91 -9.15 4.95
C THR A 463 -45.31 -9.59 4.53
N GLN A 464 -45.78 -10.75 5.02
CA GLN A 464 -47.16 -11.16 4.77
C GLN A 464 -48.12 -10.12 5.38
N PRO A 465 -49.15 -9.66 4.66
CA PRO A 465 -50.17 -8.83 5.27
C PRO A 465 -50.87 -9.64 6.36
N ALA A 466 -50.99 -9.06 7.55
CA ALA A 466 -51.84 -9.60 8.59
C ALA A 466 -53.29 -9.57 8.08
N PHE A 467 -53.75 -10.67 7.51
CA PHE A 467 -55.18 -10.85 7.25
C PHE A 467 -55.86 -10.96 8.61
N GLY A 468 -56.44 -9.85 9.05
CA GLY A 468 -57.37 -9.84 10.18
C GLY A 468 -58.58 -10.68 9.81
N ASP A 469 -58.83 -11.72 10.60
CA ASP A 469 -60.14 -12.38 10.68
C ASP A 469 -61.17 -11.37 11.21
N GLU A 470 -61.78 -10.59 10.32
CA GLU A 470 -63.15 -10.10 10.54
C GLU A 470 -64.10 -11.05 9.82
N LYS A 471 -64.36 -12.21 10.45
CA LYS A 471 -65.64 -12.88 10.25
C LYS A 471 -66.69 -12.13 11.05
N GLY A 472 -67.41 -11.25 10.36
CA GLY A 472 -68.70 -10.77 10.83
C GLY A 472 -69.72 -11.92 10.79
N GLU A 473 -70.31 -12.20 11.94
CA GLU A 473 -71.69 -12.68 12.09
C GLU A 473 -72.46 -11.70 12.98
#